data_AF-A0AAJ6D491-F1
#
_entry.id   AF-A0AAJ6D491-F1
#
_cell.length_a   1.000
_cell.length_b   1.000
_cell.length_c   1.000
_cell.angle_alpha   90.00
_cell.angle_beta   90.00
_cell.angle_gamma   90.00
#
_symmetry.space_group_name_H-M   'P 1'
#
loop_
_entity.id
_entity.type
_entity.pdbx_description
1 polymer ?
#
loop_
_entity_poly.entity_id
_entity_poly.type
_entity_poly.pdbx_seq_one_letter_code
_entity_poly.pdbx_strand_id
1 'polypeptide(L)'
;MLKFIAILMPLAAIATSAFAVDATMKKELEKLDPSERMEQTCDAEAMKRIGTEQTGFKPDKVIAYTFSDPDMAPDSMNAPGAVFRSKGDWYHLSYQCTTGPQHIHVRDMNYAIGEKVPRDSWQKYYLYD
;
A
#
# COMPACT_ATOMS: atom_id res chain seq x y z
N MET A 1 -23.97 48.28 -31.88
CA MET A 1 -23.69 48.08 -30.45
C MET A 1 -23.63 46.58 -30.19
N LEU A 2 -22.51 46.10 -29.67
CA LEU A 2 -21.93 44.77 -29.85
C LEU A 2 -22.75 43.65 -29.15
N LYS A 3 -23.08 42.58 -29.88
CA LYS A 3 -23.78 41.38 -29.41
C LYS A 3 -22.83 40.55 -28.52
N PHE A 4 -23.15 40.41 -27.24
CA PHE A 4 -22.46 39.48 -26.33
C PHE A 4 -22.70 38.04 -26.79
N ILE A 5 -21.65 37.39 -27.30
CA ILE A 5 -21.65 35.94 -27.55
C ILE A 5 -21.24 35.27 -26.23
N ALA A 6 -22.20 34.66 -25.55
CA ALA A 6 -21.94 33.79 -24.41
C ALA A 6 -21.37 32.46 -24.94
N ILE A 7 -20.06 32.26 -24.78
CA ILE A 7 -19.41 30.98 -25.03
C ILE A 7 -19.67 30.10 -23.80
N LEU A 8 -20.56 29.13 -23.94
CA LEU A 8 -20.69 28.02 -22.99
C LEU A 8 -19.46 27.13 -23.12
N MET A 9 -18.54 27.21 -22.16
CA MET A 9 -17.45 26.26 -22.02
C MET A 9 -17.99 24.99 -21.33
N PRO A 10 -17.90 23.80 -21.95
CA PRO A 10 -18.35 22.58 -21.30
C PRO A 10 -17.38 22.24 -20.17
N LEU A 11 -17.89 22.21 -18.95
CA LEU A 11 -17.18 21.71 -17.78
C LEU A 11 -17.00 20.19 -17.97
N ALA A 12 -15.89 19.76 -18.53
CA ALA A 12 -15.54 18.35 -18.63
C ALA A 12 -15.35 17.81 -17.21
N ALA A 13 -16.34 17.07 -16.70
CA ALA A 13 -16.24 16.36 -15.45
C ALA A 13 -15.13 15.31 -15.59
N ILE A 14 -13.99 15.57 -14.96
CA ILE A 14 -12.93 14.59 -14.82
C ILE A 14 -13.48 13.53 -13.87
N ALA A 15 -13.96 12.42 -14.41
CA ALA A 15 -14.38 11.28 -13.60
C ALA A 15 -13.12 10.74 -12.92
N THR A 16 -12.92 11.11 -11.65
CA THR A 16 -11.92 10.46 -10.80
C THR A 16 -12.36 9.03 -10.64
N SER A 17 -11.66 8.10 -11.29
CA SER A 17 -11.79 6.68 -11.02
C SER A 17 -11.41 6.44 -9.55
N ALA A 18 -12.40 6.41 -8.67
CA ALA A 18 -12.26 5.79 -7.38
C ALA A 18 -11.96 4.32 -7.65
N PHE A 19 -10.69 3.91 -7.52
CA PHE A 19 -10.28 2.52 -7.70
C PHE A 19 -11.04 1.67 -6.67
N ALA A 20 -12.09 0.99 -7.13
CA ALA A 20 -12.80 0.02 -6.31
C ALA A 20 -11.82 -1.11 -5.98
N VAL A 21 -11.69 -1.44 -4.70
CA VAL A 21 -11.07 -2.70 -4.29
C VAL A 21 -11.83 -3.82 -5.01
N ASP A 22 -11.10 -4.69 -5.72
CA ASP A 22 -11.70 -5.76 -6.50
C ASP A 22 -12.63 -6.61 -5.61
N ALA A 23 -13.82 -6.93 -6.12
CA ALA A 23 -14.84 -7.62 -5.34
C ALA A 23 -14.38 -9.00 -4.85
N THR A 24 -13.47 -9.65 -5.58
CA THR A 24 -12.86 -10.93 -5.18
C THR A 24 -11.87 -10.72 -4.04
N MET A 25 -10.99 -9.72 -4.16
CA MET A 25 -10.02 -9.38 -3.11
C MET A 25 -10.72 -8.99 -1.81
N LYS A 26 -11.80 -8.20 -1.91
CA LYS A 26 -12.64 -7.88 -0.77
C LYS A 26 -13.19 -9.13 -0.06
N LYS A 27 -13.71 -10.09 -0.82
CA LYS A 27 -14.26 -11.34 -0.25
C LYS A 27 -13.21 -12.20 0.44
N GLU A 28 -11.98 -12.23 -0.06
CA GLU A 28 -10.90 -12.97 0.59
C GLU A 28 -10.48 -12.27 1.89
N LEU A 29 -10.31 -10.95 1.86
CA LEU A 29 -10.03 -10.14 3.05
C LEU A 29 -11.11 -10.30 4.13
N GLU A 30 -12.38 -10.37 3.74
CA GLU A 30 -13.51 -10.54 4.67
C GLU A 30 -13.50 -11.87 5.43
N LYS A 31 -12.72 -12.88 4.99
CA LYS A 31 -12.55 -14.16 5.69
C LYS A 31 -11.49 -14.12 6.78
N LEU A 32 -10.59 -13.13 6.75
CA LEU A 32 -9.52 -12.95 7.72
C LEU A 32 -10.06 -12.33 9.01
N ASP A 33 -9.38 -12.57 10.13
CA ASP A 33 -9.64 -11.79 11.34
C ASP A 33 -9.34 -10.30 11.10
N PRO A 34 -9.92 -9.38 11.88
CA PRO A 34 -9.77 -7.94 11.63
C PRO A 34 -8.32 -7.44 11.59
N SER A 35 -7.45 -7.96 12.45
CA SER A 35 -6.03 -7.59 12.49
C SER A 35 -5.29 -8.04 11.22
N GLU A 36 -5.44 -9.32 10.85
CA GLU A 36 -4.80 -9.85 9.65
C GLU A 36 -5.34 -9.17 8.38
N ARG A 37 -6.63 -8.86 8.35
CA ARG A 37 -7.23 -8.10 7.25
C ARG A 37 -6.62 -6.72 7.09
N MET A 38 -6.38 -6.01 8.20
CA MET A 38 -5.73 -4.71 8.19
C MET A 38 -4.30 -4.81 7.68
N GLU A 39 -3.52 -5.76 8.21
CA GLU A 39 -2.15 -6.03 7.75
C GLU A 39 -2.10 -6.29 6.25
N GLN A 40 -2.88 -7.25 5.74
CA GLN A 40 -2.90 -7.61 4.33
C GLN A 40 -3.33 -6.43 3.43
N THR A 41 -4.28 -5.61 3.89
CA THR A 41 -4.74 -4.42 3.17
C THR A 41 -3.64 -3.35 3.11
N CYS A 42 -2.94 -3.14 4.23
CA CYS A 42 -1.84 -2.19 4.32
C CYS A 42 -0.62 -2.63 3.51
N ASP A 43 -0.26 -3.91 3.56
CA ASP A 43 0.80 -4.50 2.74
C ASP A 43 0.50 -4.39 1.24
N ALA A 44 -0.74 -4.66 0.83
CA ALA A 44 -1.17 -4.49 -0.56
C ALA A 44 -1.09 -3.03 -1.03
N GLU A 45 -1.50 -2.07 -0.20
CA GLU A 45 -1.38 -0.65 -0.53
C GLU A 45 0.10 -0.20 -0.55
N ALA A 46 0.95 -0.72 0.35
CA ALA A 46 2.40 -0.45 0.32
C ALA A 46 3.02 -0.90 -1.00
N MET A 47 2.76 -2.14 -1.42
CA MET A 47 3.22 -2.67 -2.71
C MET A 47 2.77 -1.79 -3.87
N LYS A 48 1.47 -1.44 -3.88
CA LYS A 48 0.89 -0.60 -4.93
C LYS A 48 1.56 0.77 -4.98
N ARG A 49 1.63 1.49 -3.86
CA ARG A 49 2.22 2.85 -3.80
C ARG A 49 3.68 2.83 -4.20
N ILE A 50 4.48 1.91 -3.67
CA ILE A 50 5.89 1.77 -4.07
C ILE A 50 6.00 1.51 -5.58
N GLY A 51 5.18 0.59 -6.12
CA GLY A 51 5.18 0.28 -7.55
C GLY A 51 4.72 1.40 -8.46
N THR A 52 3.87 2.33 -7.98
CA THR A 52 3.35 3.45 -8.77
C THR A 52 4.15 4.74 -8.60
N GLU A 53 4.66 5.00 -7.41
CA GLU A 53 5.28 6.28 -7.03
C GLU A 53 6.80 6.25 -7.19
N GLN A 54 7.44 5.08 -7.08
CA GLN A 54 8.89 4.96 -7.08
C GLN A 54 9.41 4.36 -8.39
N THR A 55 10.37 5.04 -9.01
CA THR A 55 10.97 4.56 -10.25
C THR A 55 11.91 3.39 -9.97
N GLY A 56 11.77 2.30 -10.72
CA GLY A 56 12.73 1.19 -10.70
C GLY A 56 12.33 0.01 -9.81
N PHE A 57 11.32 0.16 -8.95
CA PHE A 57 10.77 -0.95 -8.17
C PHE A 57 9.60 -1.64 -8.88
N LYS A 58 9.45 -2.94 -8.63
CA LYS A 58 8.30 -3.76 -9.02
C LYS A 58 7.98 -4.69 -7.84
N PRO A 59 7.32 -4.17 -6.79
CA PRO A 59 7.04 -4.96 -5.60
C PRO A 59 6.15 -6.15 -5.91
N ASP A 60 6.48 -7.32 -5.37
CA ASP A 60 5.66 -8.54 -5.46
C ASP A 60 5.35 -9.18 -4.10
N LYS A 61 5.93 -8.64 -3.02
CA LYS A 61 5.72 -9.09 -1.65
C LYS A 61 6.05 -7.98 -0.67
N VAL A 62 5.29 -7.89 0.41
CA VAL A 62 5.62 -7.13 1.63
C VAL A 62 5.51 -8.09 2.81
N ILE A 63 6.33 -7.89 3.84
CA ILE A 63 6.24 -8.57 5.13
C ILE A 63 6.42 -7.50 6.20
N ALA A 64 5.39 -7.28 7.02
CA ALA A 64 5.36 -6.17 7.97
C ALA A 64 6.28 -6.34 9.20
N TYR A 65 6.59 -7.59 9.56
CA TYR A 65 7.18 -7.97 10.85
C TYR A 65 8.60 -8.55 10.76
N THR A 66 9.37 -8.23 9.71
CA THR A 66 10.67 -8.89 9.47
C THR A 66 11.75 -8.49 10.49
N PHE A 67 11.84 -7.20 10.82
CA PHE A 67 12.86 -6.65 11.72
C PHE A 67 12.30 -6.17 13.07
N SER A 68 10.98 -5.98 13.16
CA SER A 68 10.25 -5.55 14.36
C SER A 68 8.76 -5.83 14.14
N ASP A 69 8.05 -6.17 15.20
CA ASP A 69 6.60 -6.36 15.17
C ASP A 69 5.87 -5.04 14.83
N PRO A 70 4.72 -5.11 14.13
CA PRO A 70 3.85 -3.97 13.93
C PRO A 70 3.13 -3.55 15.22
N ASP A 71 3.00 -2.24 15.42
CA ASP A 71 2.12 -1.67 16.44
C ASP A 71 0.71 -1.52 15.88
N MET A 72 -0.24 -2.28 16.45
CA MET A 72 -1.63 -2.31 16.00
C MET A 72 -2.51 -1.39 16.86
N ALA A 73 -3.34 -0.58 16.20
CA ALA A 73 -4.40 0.22 16.78
C ALA A 73 -5.73 -0.12 16.09
N PRO A 74 -6.90 0.36 16.56
CA PRO A 74 -8.19 -0.08 16.04
C PRO A 74 -8.35 0.04 14.53
N ASP A 75 -7.90 1.13 13.92
CA ASP A 75 -8.01 1.39 12.48
C ASP A 75 -6.66 1.71 11.82
N SER A 76 -5.56 1.54 12.55
CA SER A 76 -4.23 1.87 12.03
C SER A 76 -3.16 0.90 12.48
N MET A 77 -2.09 0.84 11.70
CA MET A 77 -0.95 -0.04 11.88
C MET A 77 0.33 0.74 11.60
N ASN A 78 1.31 0.63 12.48
CA ASN A 78 2.68 1.10 12.27
C ASN A 78 3.60 -0.11 12.12
N ALA A 79 4.26 -0.26 10.99
CA ALA A 79 5.20 -1.35 10.70
C ALA A 79 6.62 -0.79 10.57
N PRO A 80 7.38 -0.65 11.67
CA PRO A 80 8.71 -0.04 11.62
C PRO A 80 9.79 -0.99 11.07
N GLY A 81 9.52 -2.30 11.06
CA GLY A 81 10.46 -3.35 10.66
C GLY A 81 10.06 -4.12 9.42
N ALA A 82 9.30 -3.50 8.51
CA ALA A 82 8.82 -4.16 7.31
C ALA A 82 9.93 -4.37 6.27
N VAL A 83 9.63 -5.19 5.27
CA VAL A 83 10.39 -5.32 4.03
C VAL A 83 9.45 -5.43 2.85
N PHE A 84 9.95 -5.08 1.66
CA PHE A 84 9.32 -5.47 0.41
C PHE A 84 10.32 -6.12 -0.52
N ARG A 85 9.83 -7.03 -1.37
CA ARG A 85 10.62 -7.67 -2.41
C ARG A 85 10.30 -7.04 -3.75
N SER A 86 11.33 -6.72 -4.52
CA SER A 86 11.20 -6.21 -5.88
C SER A 86 12.29 -6.80 -6.75
N LYS A 87 11.90 -7.44 -7.86
CA LYS A 87 12.83 -8.06 -8.84
C LYS A 87 13.79 -9.06 -8.20
N GLY A 88 13.29 -9.83 -7.23
CA GLY A 88 14.07 -10.84 -6.51
C GLY A 88 14.98 -10.30 -5.41
N ASP A 89 14.98 -9.00 -5.13
CA ASP A 89 15.75 -8.40 -4.02
C ASP A 89 14.84 -7.87 -2.93
N TRP A 90 15.26 -8.01 -1.66
CA TRP A 90 14.58 -7.46 -0.50
C TRP A 90 15.12 -6.10 -0.11
N TYR A 91 14.24 -5.20 0.29
CA TYR A 91 14.56 -3.84 0.73
C TYR A 91 13.87 -3.56 2.06
N HIS A 92 14.56 -2.84 2.94
CA HIS A 92 13.97 -2.35 4.18
C HIS A 92 12.79 -1.42 3.88
N LEU A 93 11.75 -1.54 4.68
CA LEU A 93 10.54 -0.72 4.60
C LEU A 93 10.12 -0.33 6.02
N SER A 94 9.61 0.88 6.17
CA SER A 94 8.73 1.21 7.28
C SER A 94 7.50 1.89 6.74
N TYR A 95 6.34 1.66 7.37
CA TYR A 95 5.12 2.35 6.98
C TYR A 95 4.17 2.59 8.15
N GLN A 96 3.31 3.58 7.99
CA GLN A 96 2.13 3.85 8.81
C GLN A 96 0.92 3.85 7.89
N CYS A 97 -0.06 3.01 8.21
CA CYS A 97 -1.24 2.79 7.40
C CYS A 97 -2.48 3.02 8.27
N THR A 98 -3.44 3.80 7.76
CA THR A 98 -4.75 3.97 8.38
C THR A 98 -5.82 3.45 7.45
N THR A 99 -6.72 2.62 7.95
CA THR A 99 -7.85 2.06 7.22
C THR A 99 -9.17 2.67 7.68
N GLY A 100 -10.29 2.28 7.06
CA GLY A 100 -11.61 2.46 7.66
C GLY A 100 -11.98 1.28 8.58
N PRO A 101 -13.12 1.34 9.29
CA PRO A 101 -13.54 0.33 10.30
C PRO A 101 -13.71 -1.10 9.80
N GLN A 102 -13.73 -1.30 8.49
CA GLN A 102 -13.83 -2.63 7.87
C GLN A 102 -12.46 -3.21 7.53
N HIS A 103 -11.39 -2.43 7.68
CA HIS A 103 -9.99 -2.71 7.32
C HIS A 103 -9.78 -3.14 5.86
N ILE A 104 -10.66 -2.74 4.95
CA ILE A 104 -10.61 -3.09 3.51
C ILE A 104 -10.08 -1.93 2.66
N HIS A 105 -10.22 -0.70 3.13
CA HIS A 105 -9.86 0.49 2.38
C HIS A 105 -8.88 1.33 3.18
N VAL A 106 -7.69 1.53 2.62
CA VAL A 106 -6.71 2.48 3.16
C VAL A 106 -7.18 3.91 2.93
N ARG A 107 -7.10 4.71 3.99
CA ARG A 107 -7.44 6.14 4.04
C ARG A 107 -6.19 7.00 3.97
N ASP A 108 -5.13 6.56 4.65
CA ASP A 108 -3.84 7.23 4.63
C ASP A 108 -2.70 6.21 4.69
N MET A 109 -1.59 6.55 4.05
CA MET A 109 -0.39 5.71 4.01
C MET A 109 0.84 6.59 3.84
N ASN A 110 1.78 6.45 4.78
CA ASN A 110 3.12 7.01 4.71
C ASN A 110 4.13 5.87 4.78
N TYR A 111 5.20 5.92 3.99
CA TYR A 111 6.23 4.89 3.99
C TYR A 111 7.62 5.48 3.73
N ALA A 112 8.65 4.75 4.15
CA ALA A 112 10.03 5.03 3.84
C ALA A 112 10.74 3.75 3.37
N ILE A 113 11.43 3.85 2.24
CA ILE A 113 12.26 2.77 1.68
C ILE A 113 13.67 2.94 2.23
N GLY A 114 14.20 1.89 2.84
CA GLY A 114 15.58 1.80 3.29
C GLY A 114 16.47 1.09 2.29
N GLU A 115 17.65 0.68 2.77
CA GLU A 115 18.64 -0.02 1.95
C GLU A 115 18.17 -1.42 1.54
N LYS A 116 18.86 -1.99 0.55
CA LYS A 116 18.71 -3.40 0.18
C LYS A 116 19.17 -4.29 1.34
N VAL A 117 18.38 -5.31 1.67
CA VAL A 117 18.74 -6.30 2.68
C VAL A 117 19.84 -7.21 2.12
N PRO A 118 21.03 -7.29 2.77
CA PRO A 118 22.13 -8.15 2.31
C PRO A 118 21.73 -9.62 2.23
N ARG A 119 22.07 -10.29 1.12
CA ARG A 119 21.58 -11.64 0.80
C ARG A 119 22.09 -12.72 1.75
N ASP A 120 23.27 -12.51 2.32
CA ASP A 120 23.86 -13.34 3.38
C ASP A 120 23.06 -13.30 4.69
N SER A 121 22.27 -12.25 4.91
CA SER A 121 21.40 -12.12 6.09
C SER A 121 20.02 -12.75 5.91
N TRP A 122 19.61 -13.12 4.70
CA TRP A 122 18.22 -13.52 4.42
C TRP A 122 17.77 -14.73 5.21
N GLN A 123 18.63 -15.74 5.36
CA GLN A 123 18.30 -16.94 6.13
C GLN A 123 17.96 -16.61 7.59
N LYS A 124 18.63 -15.63 8.18
CA LYS A 124 18.37 -15.17 9.55
C LYS A 124 16.98 -14.56 9.69
N TYR A 125 16.49 -13.90 8.64
CA TYR A 125 15.23 -13.17 8.61
C TYR A 125 14.14 -13.88 7.82
N TYR A 126 14.33 -15.16 7.48
CA TYR A 126 13.38 -15.97 6.70
C TYR A 126 13.01 -15.36 5.34
N LEU A 127 13.93 -14.61 4.73
CA LEU A 127 13.76 -14.02 3.41
C LEU A 127 14.25 -15.00 2.32
N TYR A 128 13.63 -14.92 1.15
CA TYR A 128 13.82 -15.88 0.05
C TYR A 128 13.57 -15.27 -1.32
N ASP A 129 14.00 -15.99 -2.35
CA ASP A 129 13.89 -15.61 -3.76
C ASP A 129 12.46 -15.52 -4.29
#